data_AF-A0A9E0FMG1-F1
#
_entry.id   AF-A0A9E0FMG1-F1
#
_cell.length_a   1.000
_cell.length_b   1.000
_cell.length_c   1.000
_cell.angle_alpha   90.00
_cell.angle_beta   90.00
_cell.angle_gamma   90.00
#
_symmetry.space_group_name_H-M   'P 1'
#
loop_
_entity.id
_entity.type
_entity.pdbx_description
1 polymer ?
#
loop_
_entity_poly.entity_id
_entity_poly.type
_entity_poly.pdbx_seq_one_letter_code
_entity_poly.pdbx_strand_id
1 'polypeptide(L)'
;MNADSWELRKDGPPLQLLDSLSDDERAIAEDELIRRIHSGDDWPIRGLGHLRSVKALPELKGILNDSKPALQAIIAHAIWKISKDPGIIPVILKASQQITNWQELIDLIYLLPDFHDPRTDALLAAYRDHPEYLVAYNATRASGLSTDEVVRRFQLSKSG
;
A
#
# COMPACT_ATOMS: atom_id res chain seq x y z
N MET A 1 24.27 6.14 21.43
CA MET A 1 23.42 5.32 20.54
C MET A 1 22.78 6.30 19.58
N ASN A 2 23.31 6.34 18.35
CA ASN A 2 22.99 7.32 17.32
C ASN A 2 22.35 6.61 16.12
N ALA A 3 21.61 7.40 15.35
CA ALA A 3 20.86 7.09 14.12
C ALA A 3 19.42 6.58 14.35
N ASP A 4 18.49 7.54 14.47
CA ASP A 4 17.09 7.43 14.03
C ASP A 4 16.43 8.80 14.20
N SER A 5 16.85 9.81 13.43
CA SER A 5 16.02 11.01 13.32
C SER A 5 14.77 10.62 12.54
N TRP A 6 13.60 10.95 13.09
CA TRP A 6 12.28 10.67 12.51
C TRP A 6 12.16 11.05 11.03
N GLU A 7 12.93 12.06 10.62
CA GLU A 7 13.00 12.62 9.26
C GLU A 7 13.63 11.67 8.21
N LEU A 8 14.30 10.58 8.62
CA LEU A 8 14.94 9.61 7.70
C LEU A 8 14.08 8.38 7.38
N ARG A 9 12.91 8.23 8.02
CA ARG A 9 12.01 7.11 7.72
C ARG A 9 11.20 7.44 6.48
N LYS A 10 11.59 6.86 5.34
CA LYS A 10 10.89 6.97 4.05
C LYS A 10 9.40 6.63 4.16
N ASP A 11 9.07 5.67 5.02
CA ASP A 11 7.71 5.13 5.18
C ASP A 11 7.01 5.69 6.44
N GLY A 12 7.54 6.76 7.04
CA GLY A 12 7.05 7.35 8.28
C GLY A 12 7.19 6.46 9.52
N PRO A 13 6.54 6.83 10.64
CA PRO A 13 6.44 5.99 11.83
C PRO A 13 5.78 4.63 11.56
N PRO A 14 6.11 3.57 12.32
CA PRO A 14 5.30 2.36 12.33
C PRO A 14 3.83 2.68 12.65
N LEU A 15 2.89 2.21 11.84
CA LEU A 15 1.46 2.45 12.03
C LEU A 15 0.93 1.88 13.35
N GLN A 16 1.61 0.86 13.91
CA GLN A 16 1.26 0.23 15.18
C GLN A 16 1.34 1.20 16.37
N LEU A 17 2.05 2.32 16.23
CA LEU A 17 2.03 3.38 17.24
C LEU A 17 0.64 4.01 17.41
N LEU A 18 -0.23 3.90 16.39
CA LEU A 18 -1.61 4.36 16.43
C LEU A 18 -2.53 3.39 17.19
N ASP A 19 -2.11 2.15 17.46
CA ASP A 19 -2.94 1.13 18.10
C ASP A 19 -3.14 1.35 19.60
N SER A 20 -2.23 2.11 20.24
CA SER A 20 -2.24 2.35 21.69
C SER A 20 -2.80 3.70 22.10
N LEU A 21 -3.39 4.45 21.17
CA LEU A 21 -3.97 5.76 21.46
C LEU A 21 -5.25 5.61 22.28
N SER A 22 -5.41 6.47 23.29
CA SER A 22 -6.72 6.70 23.91
C SER A 22 -7.71 7.31 22.91
N ASP A 23 -9.00 7.30 23.23
CA ASP A 23 -10.03 7.87 22.34
C ASP A 23 -9.78 9.35 22.03
N ASP A 24 -9.33 10.13 23.01
CA ASP A 24 -9.01 11.55 22.84
C ASP A 24 -7.77 11.75 21.94
N GLU A 25 -6.70 10.98 22.18
CA GLU A 25 -5.49 11.02 21.35
C GLU A 25 -5.78 10.56 19.92
N ARG A 26 -6.63 9.54 19.76
CA ARG A 26 -7.08 9.03 18.46
C ARG A 26 -7.82 10.10 17.68
N ALA A 27 -8.75 10.83 18.31
CA ALA A 27 -9.46 11.93 17.67
C ALA A 27 -8.52 13.05 17.21
N ILE A 28 -7.53 13.42 18.04
CA ILE A 28 -6.52 14.43 17.69
C ILE A 28 -5.66 13.94 16.52
N ALA A 29 -5.23 12.68 16.56
CA ALA A 29 -4.42 12.07 15.51
C ALA A 29 -5.18 12.03 14.17
N GLU A 30 -6.45 11.59 14.16
CA GLU A 30 -7.27 11.61 12.95
C GLU A 30 -7.34 13.01 12.32
N ASP A 31 -7.58 14.05 13.13
CA ASP A 31 -7.66 15.42 12.64
C ASP A 31 -6.34 15.94 12.07
N GLU A 32 -5.22 15.59 12.69
CA GLU A 32 -3.90 15.97 12.19
C GLU A 32 -3.54 15.24 10.89
N LEU A 33 -3.86 13.95 10.79
CA LEU A 33 -3.63 13.17 9.58
C LEU A 33 -4.47 13.68 8.41
N ILE A 34 -5.76 14.01 8.64
CA ILE A 34 -6.64 14.61 7.62
C ILE A 34 -6.04 15.91 7.08
N ARG A 35 -5.54 16.79 7.95
CA ARG A 35 -4.88 18.05 7.54
C ARG A 35 -3.65 17.83 6.65
N ARG A 36 -2.99 16.67 6.77
CA ARG A 36 -1.72 16.36 6.07
C ARG A 36 -1.87 15.50 4.83
N ILE A 37 -3.09 15.12 4.43
CA ILE A 37 -3.35 14.31 3.23
C ILE A 37 -2.67 14.89 1.96
N HIS A 38 -2.52 16.22 1.87
CA HIS A 38 -1.93 16.91 0.71
C HIS A 38 -0.44 17.22 0.85
N SER A 39 0.24 16.68 1.87
CA SER A 39 1.65 17.02 2.17
C SER A 39 2.67 16.46 1.17
N GLY A 40 2.26 15.57 0.27
CA GLY A 40 3.14 14.82 -0.62
C GLY A 40 3.74 13.56 0.02
N ASP A 41 3.48 13.34 1.31
CA ASP A 41 3.75 12.11 2.05
C ASP A 41 2.50 11.21 2.03
N ASP A 42 2.68 9.91 1.81
CA ASP A 42 1.59 8.94 1.79
C ASP A 42 1.22 8.41 3.20
N TRP A 43 2.08 8.64 4.20
CA TRP A 43 1.91 8.13 5.54
C TRP A 43 0.60 8.58 6.20
N PRO A 44 0.16 9.85 6.08
CA PRO A 44 -1.13 10.28 6.62
C PRO A 44 -2.31 9.46 6.09
N ILE A 45 -2.29 9.11 4.80
CA ILE A 45 -3.35 8.32 4.15
C ILE A 45 -3.35 6.88 4.71
N ARG A 46 -2.17 6.28 4.84
CA ARG A 46 -2.02 4.93 5.43
C ARG A 46 -2.50 4.91 6.89
N GLY A 47 -2.14 5.93 7.67
CA GLY A 47 -2.58 6.12 9.05
C GLY A 47 -4.10 6.20 9.17
N LEU A 48 -4.76 6.97 8.31
CA LEU A 48 -6.22 7.10 8.30
C LEU A 48 -6.92 5.78 7.95
N GLY A 49 -6.38 5.03 6.99
CA GLY A 49 -6.84 3.68 6.68
C GLY A 49 -6.66 2.73 7.86
N HIS A 50 -5.53 2.83 8.58
CA HIS A 50 -5.24 2.02 9.76
C HIS A 50 -6.19 2.30 10.92
N LEU A 51 -6.44 3.59 11.22
CA LEU A 51 -7.38 4.03 12.24
C LEU A 51 -8.85 3.77 11.89
N ARG A 52 -9.13 3.37 10.64
CA ARG A 52 -10.49 3.24 10.08
C ARG A 52 -11.28 4.55 10.22
N SER A 53 -10.64 5.69 9.97
CA SER A 53 -11.26 7.00 10.13
C SER A 53 -12.36 7.25 9.08
N VAL A 54 -13.61 7.05 9.48
CA VAL A 54 -14.79 7.38 8.65
C VAL A 54 -14.82 8.87 8.31
N LYS A 55 -14.32 9.71 9.21
CA LYS A 55 -14.22 11.17 9.05
C LYS A 55 -13.39 11.56 7.82
N ALA A 56 -12.38 10.78 7.47
CA ALA A 56 -11.49 11.07 6.34
C ALA A 56 -12.04 10.68 4.96
N LEU A 57 -13.16 9.95 4.89
CA LEU A 57 -13.69 9.44 3.62
C LEU A 57 -13.96 10.52 2.55
N PRO A 58 -14.55 11.69 2.88
CA PRO A 58 -14.80 12.73 1.87
C PRO A 58 -13.51 13.23 1.23
N GLU A 59 -12.49 13.51 2.04
CA GLU A 59 -11.20 14.04 1.62
C GLU A 59 -10.42 13.00 0.80
N LEU A 60 -10.37 11.74 1.28
CA LEU A 60 -9.74 10.63 0.54
C LEU A 60 -10.39 10.43 -0.83
N LYS A 61 -11.72 10.48 -0.91
CA LYS A 61 -12.44 10.38 -2.20
C LYS A 61 -12.18 11.59 -3.09
N GLY A 62 -12.07 12.78 -2.50
CA GLY A 62 -11.78 14.01 -3.22
C GLY A 62 -10.44 13.99 -3.96
N ILE A 63 -9.41 13.39 -3.37
CA ILE A 63 -8.06 13.34 -3.98
C ILE A 63 -7.79 12.10 -4.83
N LEU A 64 -8.67 11.09 -4.79
CA LEU A 64 -8.43 9.78 -5.39
C LEU A 64 -8.16 9.87 -6.90
N ASN A 65 -9.00 10.57 -7.66
CA ASN A 65 -8.89 10.58 -9.12
C ASN A 65 -7.77 11.49 -9.65
N ASP A 66 -7.36 12.48 -8.86
CA ASP A 66 -6.35 13.47 -9.25
C ASP A 66 -4.92 13.06 -8.85
N SER A 67 -4.79 11.96 -8.11
CA SER A 67 -3.51 11.43 -7.64
C SER A 67 -2.79 10.58 -8.71
N LYS A 68 -1.46 10.47 -8.59
CA LYS A 68 -0.67 9.55 -9.42
C LYS A 68 -1.01 8.09 -9.11
N PRO A 69 -0.89 7.16 -10.08
CA PRO A 69 -1.35 5.77 -9.92
C PRO A 69 -0.92 5.06 -8.64
N ALA A 70 0.35 5.17 -8.22
CA ALA A 70 0.83 4.58 -6.98
C ALA A 70 0.09 5.13 -5.75
N LEU A 71 -0.08 6.45 -5.67
CA LEU A 71 -0.84 7.11 -4.60
C LEU A 71 -2.34 6.75 -4.68
N GLN A 72 -2.90 6.59 -5.88
CA GLN A 72 -4.29 6.12 -6.04
C GLN A 72 -4.50 4.75 -5.39
N ALA A 73 -3.55 3.82 -5.55
CA ALA A 73 -3.63 2.50 -4.91
C ALA A 73 -3.61 2.60 -3.38
N ILE A 74 -2.80 3.50 -2.81
CA ILE A 74 -2.71 3.73 -1.36
C ILE A 74 -4.01 4.35 -0.83
N ILE A 75 -4.55 5.36 -1.51
CA ILE A 75 -5.85 5.97 -1.15
C ILE A 75 -6.97 4.94 -1.25
N ALA A 76 -6.99 4.15 -2.32
CA ALA A 76 -7.96 3.08 -2.51
C ALA A 76 -7.91 2.04 -1.38
N HIS A 77 -6.70 1.64 -0.97
CA HIS A 77 -6.50 0.74 0.15
C HIS A 77 -6.97 1.34 1.48
N ALA A 78 -6.68 2.61 1.73
CA ALA A 78 -7.18 3.31 2.91
C ALA A 78 -8.71 3.34 2.95
N ILE A 79 -9.35 3.73 1.84
CA ILE A 79 -10.82 3.71 1.70
C ILE A 79 -11.36 2.30 1.95
N TRP A 80 -10.75 1.27 1.37
CA TRP A 80 -11.14 -0.13 1.60
C TRP A 80 -11.07 -0.53 3.07
N LYS A 81 -9.98 -0.17 3.78
CA LYS A 81 -9.84 -0.45 5.21
C LYS A 81 -10.93 0.24 6.06
N ILE A 82 -11.36 1.43 5.66
CA ILE A 82 -12.37 2.22 6.36
C ILE A 82 -13.79 1.69 6.11
N SER A 83 -14.18 1.50 4.85
CA SER A 83 -15.59 1.28 4.48
C SER A 83 -15.89 -0.08 3.86
N LYS A 84 -14.87 -0.86 3.47
CA LYS A 84 -15.03 -2.10 2.68
C LYS A 84 -15.85 -1.90 1.40
N ASP A 85 -15.75 -0.72 0.79
CA ASP A 85 -16.48 -0.38 -0.44
C ASP A 85 -15.95 -1.19 -1.64
N PRO A 86 -16.72 -2.14 -2.19
CA PRO A 86 -16.28 -2.94 -3.34
C PRO A 86 -16.11 -2.12 -4.63
N GLY A 87 -16.67 -0.91 -4.68
CA GLY A 87 -16.48 0.04 -5.78
C GLY A 87 -15.04 0.51 -5.93
N ILE A 88 -14.18 0.26 -4.94
CA ILE A 88 -12.76 0.62 -5.01
C ILE A 88 -11.89 -0.40 -5.76
N ILE A 89 -12.35 -1.66 -5.90
CA ILE A 89 -11.57 -2.72 -6.56
C ILE A 89 -11.22 -2.36 -8.02
N PRO A 90 -12.15 -1.85 -8.86
CA PRO A 90 -11.80 -1.39 -10.21
C PRO A 90 -10.74 -0.27 -10.22
N VAL A 91 -10.69 0.57 -9.17
CA VAL A 91 -9.73 1.68 -9.08
C VAL A 91 -8.31 1.14 -8.90
N ILE A 92 -8.11 0.20 -7.97
CA ILE A 92 -6.78 -0.38 -7.74
C ILE A 92 -6.30 -1.21 -8.94
N LEU A 93 -7.20 -1.96 -9.60
CA LEU A 93 -6.89 -2.72 -10.81
C LEU A 93 -6.53 -1.80 -11.99
N LYS A 94 -7.14 -0.63 -12.09
CA LYS A 94 -6.78 0.37 -13.10
C LYS A 94 -5.44 1.03 -12.79
N ALA A 95 -5.23 1.42 -11.53
CA ALA A 95 -3.98 2.02 -11.09
C ALA A 95 -2.79 1.08 -11.34
N SER A 96 -2.94 -0.21 -11.05
CA SER A 96 -1.88 -1.22 -11.23
C SER A 96 -1.38 -1.35 -12.67
N GLN A 97 -2.25 -1.11 -13.66
CA GLN A 97 -1.89 -1.15 -15.08
C GLN A 97 -1.02 0.04 -15.51
N GLN A 98 -1.02 1.12 -14.71
CA GLN A 98 -0.33 2.37 -15.02
C GLN A 98 0.98 2.52 -14.22
N ILE A 99 1.19 1.70 -13.18
CA ILE A 99 2.42 1.69 -12.40
C ILE A 99 3.48 0.89 -13.16
N THR A 100 4.58 1.55 -13.50
CA THR A 100 5.72 0.95 -14.23
C THR A 100 6.99 0.88 -13.40
N ASN A 101 7.07 1.66 -12.32
CA ASN A 101 8.20 1.67 -11.40
C ASN A 101 8.15 0.42 -10.49
N TRP A 102 9.26 -0.32 -10.40
CA TRP A 102 9.28 -1.59 -9.66
C TRP A 102 9.10 -1.39 -8.15
N GLN A 103 9.55 -0.28 -7.57
CA GLN A 103 9.34 0.02 -6.15
C GLN A 103 7.85 0.26 -5.87
N GLU A 104 7.18 1.07 -6.68
CA GLU A 104 5.75 1.34 -6.56
C GLU A 104 4.90 0.06 -6.79
N LEU A 105 5.34 -0.84 -7.68
CA LEU A 105 4.71 -2.15 -7.85
C LEU A 105 4.82 -3.01 -6.59
N ILE A 106 5.96 -2.97 -5.89
CA ILE A 106 6.14 -3.69 -4.63
C ILE A 106 5.20 -3.12 -3.56
N ASP A 107 5.08 -1.79 -3.48
CA ASP A 107 4.15 -1.16 -2.55
C ASP A 107 2.72 -1.63 -2.82
N LEU A 108 2.27 -1.58 -4.07
CA LEU A 108 0.97 -2.12 -4.50
C LEU A 108 0.80 -3.59 -4.09
N ILE A 109 1.80 -4.45 -4.37
CA ILE A 109 1.76 -5.89 -4.10
C ILE A 109 1.41 -6.18 -2.64
N TYR A 110 1.96 -5.41 -1.70
CA TYR A 110 1.67 -5.60 -0.27
C TYR A 110 0.31 -5.06 0.16
N LEU A 111 -0.39 -4.27 -0.67
CA LEU A 111 -1.77 -3.84 -0.41
C LEU A 111 -2.79 -4.90 -0.88
N LEU A 112 -2.49 -5.63 -1.96
CA LEU A 112 -3.44 -6.54 -2.62
C LEU A 112 -4.09 -7.58 -1.69
N PRO A 113 -3.36 -8.25 -0.76
CA PRO A 113 -3.96 -9.27 0.11
C PRO A 113 -5.09 -8.75 1.01
N ASP A 114 -5.06 -7.47 1.40
CA ASP A 114 -6.04 -6.89 2.33
C ASP A 114 -7.44 -6.74 1.71
N PHE A 115 -7.54 -6.81 0.38
CA PHE A 115 -8.80 -6.72 -0.35
C PHE A 115 -9.62 -8.01 -0.26
N HIS A 116 -8.99 -9.17 -0.10
CA HIS A 116 -9.66 -10.47 -0.13
C HIS A 116 -10.63 -10.63 -1.32
N ASP A 117 -10.27 -10.07 -2.48
CA ASP A 117 -11.06 -10.10 -3.71
C ASP A 117 -10.36 -10.99 -4.75
N PRO A 118 -11.08 -11.93 -5.40
CA PRO A 118 -10.47 -12.83 -6.39
C PRO A 118 -9.74 -12.11 -7.54
N ARG A 119 -10.14 -10.88 -7.87
CA ARG A 119 -9.48 -10.10 -8.93
C ARG A 119 -8.14 -9.54 -8.47
N THR A 120 -8.05 -9.09 -7.21
CA THR A 120 -6.76 -8.65 -6.63
C THR A 120 -5.84 -9.85 -6.36
N ASP A 121 -6.41 -11.00 -6.00
CA ASP A 121 -5.65 -12.25 -5.85
C ASP A 121 -5.07 -12.72 -7.20
N ALA A 122 -5.86 -12.66 -8.27
CA ALA A 122 -5.39 -12.97 -9.62
C ALA A 122 -4.29 -12.00 -10.08
N LEU A 123 -4.42 -10.71 -9.78
CA LEU A 123 -3.38 -9.72 -10.06
C LEU A 123 -2.08 -10.02 -9.29
N LEU A 124 -2.18 -10.32 -7.99
CA LEU A 124 -1.03 -10.71 -7.18
C LEU A 124 -0.35 -11.98 -7.72
N ALA A 125 -1.15 -12.97 -8.13
CA ALA A 125 -0.64 -14.19 -8.74
C ALA A 125 0.13 -13.90 -10.05
N ALA A 126 -0.39 -13.01 -10.91
CA ALA A 126 0.27 -12.62 -12.15
C ALA A 126 1.64 -11.96 -11.92
N TYR A 127 1.79 -11.14 -10.87
CA TYR A 127 3.08 -10.52 -10.57
C TYR A 127 4.19 -11.51 -10.19
N ARG A 128 3.86 -12.76 -9.81
CA ARG A 128 4.86 -13.79 -9.50
C ARG A 128 5.69 -14.19 -10.72
N ASP A 129 5.18 -13.98 -11.93
CA ASP A 129 5.87 -14.24 -13.19
C ASP A 129 6.43 -12.98 -13.85
N HIS A 130 6.48 -11.87 -13.10
CA HIS A 130 7.04 -10.61 -13.60
C HIS A 130 8.53 -10.75 -13.94
N PRO A 131 9.02 -10.11 -15.03
CA PRO A 131 10.42 -10.20 -15.46
C PRO A 131 11.40 -9.47 -14.53
N GLU A 132 10.94 -8.54 -13.70
CA GLU A 132 11.75 -7.95 -12.63
C GLU A 132 11.77 -8.87 -11.41
N TYR A 133 12.98 -9.24 -10.96
CA TYR A 133 13.21 -10.16 -9.85
C TYR A 133 12.52 -9.68 -8.57
N LEU A 134 12.70 -8.41 -8.22
CA LEU A 134 12.16 -7.89 -6.96
C LEU A 134 10.63 -7.88 -6.95
N VAL A 135 9.98 -7.66 -8.10
CA VAL A 135 8.52 -7.72 -8.22
C VAL A 135 8.03 -9.16 -8.05
N ALA A 136 8.61 -10.12 -8.79
CA ALA A 136 8.24 -11.53 -8.70
C ALA A 136 8.47 -12.13 -7.30
N TYR A 137 9.60 -11.77 -6.69
CA TYR A 137 9.96 -12.21 -5.34
C TYR A 137 8.96 -11.69 -4.30
N ASN A 138 8.66 -10.38 -4.32
CA ASN A 138 7.74 -9.79 -3.35
C ASN A 138 6.29 -10.25 -3.57
N ALA A 139 5.84 -10.45 -4.82
CA ALA A 139 4.52 -11.03 -5.09
C ALA A 139 4.38 -12.44 -4.52
N THR A 140 5.42 -13.27 -4.68
CA THR A 140 5.45 -14.63 -4.13
C THR A 140 5.43 -14.62 -2.60
N ARG A 141 6.23 -13.74 -1.99
CA ARG A 141 6.27 -13.55 -0.54
C ARG A 141 4.95 -13.03 0.03
N ALA A 142 4.35 -12.01 -0.58
CA ALA A 142 3.07 -11.45 -0.18
C ALA A 142 1.92 -12.48 -0.30
N SER A 143 2.07 -13.46 -1.19
CA SER A 143 1.15 -14.62 -1.29
C SER A 143 1.38 -15.69 -0.20
N GLY A 144 2.37 -15.53 0.68
CA GLY A 144 2.73 -16.52 1.70
C GLY A 144 3.42 -17.78 1.16
N LEU A 145 3.97 -17.73 -0.06
CA LEU A 145 4.60 -18.86 -0.73
C LEU A 145 6.13 -18.83 -0.60
N SER A 146 6.79 -19.98 -0.75
CA SER A 146 8.26 -20.04 -0.81
C SER A 146 8.78 -19.33 -2.06
N THR A 147 9.85 -18.56 -1.89
CA THR A 147 10.52 -17.81 -2.97
C THR A 147 11.63 -18.61 -3.67
N ASP A 148 11.89 -19.85 -3.28
CA ASP A 148 13.03 -20.64 -3.77
C ASP A 148 13.00 -20.85 -5.28
N GLU A 149 11.81 -21.01 -5.86
CA GLU A 149 11.65 -21.17 -7.30
C GLU A 149 11.91 -19.87 -8.06
N VAL A 150 11.49 -18.72 -7.50
CA VAL A 150 11.80 -17.41 -8.08
C VAL A 150 13.31 -17.20 -8.08
N VAL A 151 13.99 -17.48 -6.97
CA VAL A 151 15.44 -17.35 -6.88
C VAL A 151 16.14 -18.23 -7.92
N ARG A 152 15.74 -19.50 -8.05
CA ARG A 152 16.30 -20.42 -9.05
C ARG A 152 16.11 -19.93 -10.48
N ARG A 153 14.88 -19.53 -10.84
CA ARG A 153 14.55 -19.00 -12.18
C ARG A 153 15.48 -17.85 -12.59
N PHE A 154 15.70 -16.90 -11.69
CA PHE A 154 16.51 -15.71 -11.96
C PHE A 154 18.03 -15.94 -11.89
N GLN A 155 18.48 -16.99 -11.22
CA GLN A 155 19.89 -17.41 -11.27
C GLN A 155 20.23 -18.06 -12.63
N LEU A 156 19.32 -18.90 -13.14
CA LEU A 156 19.48 -19.55 -14.45
C LEU A 156 19.46 -18.53 -15.59
N SER A 157 18.60 -17.52 -15.53
CA SER A 157 18.51 -16.47 -16.57
C SER A 157 19.74 -15.55 -16.64
N LYS A 158 20.62 -15.55 -15.62
CA LYS A 158 21.89 -14.79 -15.64
C LYS A 158 23.06 -15.58 -16.22
N SER A 159 22.88 -16.88 -16.45
CA SER A 159 23.94 -17.81 -16.85
C SER A 159 23.91 -18.20 -18.33
N GLY A 160 22.99 -17.63 -19.13
CA GLY A 160 22.87 -17.82 -20.57
C GLY A 160 22.81 -16.49 -21.29
#